data_AF-A0A1G0RCS1-F1
#
_entry.id   AF-A0A1G0RCS1-F1
#
_cell.length_a   1.000
_cell.length_b   1.000
_cell.length_c   1.000
_cell.angle_alpha   90.00
_cell.angle_beta   90.00
_cell.angle_gamma   90.00
#
_symmetry.space_group_name_H-M   'P 1'
#
loop_
_entity.id
_entity.type
_entity.pdbx_description
1 polymer ?
#
loop_
_entity_poly.entity_id
_entity_poly.type
_entity_poly.pdbx_seq_one_letter_code
_entity_poly.pdbx_strand_id
1 'polypeptide(L)'
;MDADFRNAFLNRKSGETFEHTTTTQNGEFKYRYIIEKVERVNPKPIDDALAELDSEKKFSNLADFRQDLEFRLQDYWDDKARTEIENQIMDKITRDNMSLEVPPSLRETALQSLIDNMKMQYQIKKEDTQFDAMLRTQYEKLAENYARWDMIKNKIVREEKIEIEDYDINDWIMKVQKAFPAYDETMLRGLIEQDENIKNQIMAKKVFDFILGFATTNEISFDDFYKQRQMEASEANKPLIETAEYDPNAPKVETEEIEEIQAEETQTEETQE
;
A
#
# COMPACT_ATOMS: atom_id res chain seq x y z
N MET A 1 12.68 -8.11 8.98
CA MET A 1 13.70 -8.89 9.72
C MET A 1 14.47 -9.66 8.68
N ASP A 2 15.78 -9.44 8.59
CA ASP A 2 16.62 -10.04 7.56
C ASP A 2 16.67 -11.58 7.70
N ALA A 3 16.61 -12.30 6.59
CA ALA A 3 16.70 -13.76 6.57
C ALA A 3 18.08 -14.21 7.07
N ASP A 4 19.13 -13.45 6.74
CA ASP A 4 20.51 -13.70 7.15
C ASP A 4 20.68 -13.58 8.67
N PHE A 5 20.01 -12.60 9.28
CA PHE A 5 19.99 -12.45 10.73
C PHE A 5 19.36 -13.66 11.42
N ARG A 6 18.20 -14.14 10.94
CA ARG A 6 17.53 -15.34 11.52
C ARG A 6 18.37 -16.60 11.36
N ASN A 7 18.99 -16.76 10.19
CA ASN A 7 19.82 -17.92 9.88
C ASN A 7 21.05 -18.00 10.78
N ALA A 8 21.59 -16.86 11.23
CA ALA A 8 22.69 -16.84 12.18
C ALA A 8 22.34 -17.61 13.48
N PHE A 9 21.10 -17.52 13.97
CA PHE A 9 20.71 -18.21 15.22
C PHE A 9 20.47 -19.73 15.06
N LEU A 10 20.41 -20.26 13.84
CA LEU A 10 20.13 -21.68 13.60
C LEU A 10 21.29 -22.56 14.11
N ASN A 11 20.95 -23.71 14.70
CA ASN A 11 21.88 -24.71 15.25
C ASN A 11 22.78 -24.25 16.41
N ARG A 12 22.56 -23.07 16.97
CA ARG A 12 23.31 -22.56 18.13
C ARG A 12 22.67 -22.96 19.45
N LYS A 13 23.48 -23.02 20.51
CA LYS A 13 23.04 -23.46 21.84
C LYS A 13 22.91 -22.31 22.82
N SER A 14 22.14 -22.54 23.89
CA SER A 14 22.11 -21.65 25.05
C SER A 14 23.51 -21.45 25.62
N GLY A 15 23.86 -20.22 25.95
CA GLY A 15 25.18 -19.80 26.43
C GLY A 15 26.20 -19.53 25.31
N GLU A 16 25.87 -19.81 24.06
CA GLU A 16 26.77 -19.53 22.94
C GLU A 16 26.80 -18.03 22.63
N THR A 17 28.01 -17.50 22.42
CA THR A 17 28.24 -16.11 22.02
C THR A 17 28.73 -16.10 20.58
N PHE A 18 28.17 -15.23 19.76
CA PHE A 18 28.59 -15.08 18.37
C PHE A 18 28.59 -13.61 17.96
N GLU A 19 29.35 -13.31 16.92
CA GLU A 19 29.36 -12.00 16.29
C GLU A 19 28.63 -12.07 14.95
N HIS A 20 27.83 -11.06 14.66
CA HIS A 20 27.12 -10.93 13.39
C HIS A 20 27.25 -9.48 12.91
N THR A 21 27.66 -9.33 11.66
CA THR A 21 27.75 -8.04 10.99
C THR A 21 26.46 -7.84 10.20
N THR A 22 25.77 -6.73 10.47
CA THR A 22 24.64 -6.29 9.66
C THR A 22 25.09 -5.10 8.83
N THR A 23 24.96 -5.21 7.51
CA THR A 23 25.23 -4.11 6.58
C THR A 23 23.93 -3.36 6.34
N THR A 24 23.90 -2.08 6.71
CA THR A 24 22.78 -1.18 6.43
C THR A 24 23.23 -0.09 5.46
N GLN A 25 22.29 0.71 4.95
CA GLN A 25 22.61 1.89 4.12
C GLN A 25 23.55 2.89 4.83
N ASN A 26 23.64 2.84 6.16
CA ASN A 26 24.48 3.72 6.99
C ASN A 26 25.83 3.08 7.41
N GLY A 27 26.20 1.95 6.81
CA GLY A 27 27.47 1.25 7.06
C GLY A 27 27.32 -0.12 7.74
N GLU A 28 28.47 -0.73 8.03
CA GLU A 28 28.57 -2.04 8.68
C GLU A 28 28.59 -1.92 10.20
N PHE A 29 27.63 -2.56 10.86
CA PHE A 29 27.57 -2.64 12.31
C PHE A 29 27.86 -4.06 12.76
N LYS A 30 28.83 -4.21 13.68
CA LYS A 30 29.18 -5.49 14.30
C LYS A 30 28.49 -5.61 15.65
N TYR A 31 27.65 -6.63 15.80
CA TYR A 31 26.97 -6.93 17.04
C TYR A 31 27.46 -8.25 17.62
N ARG A 32 27.64 -8.30 18.94
CA ARG A 32 27.89 -9.53 19.68
C ARG A 32 26.60 -9.95 20.37
N TYR A 33 26.14 -11.16 20.06
CA TYR A 33 24.95 -11.75 20.64
C TYR A 33 25.32 -12.88 21.59
N ILE A 34 24.60 -12.97 22.70
CA ILE A 34 24.68 -14.06 23.67
C ILE A 34 23.32 -14.73 23.70
N ILE A 35 23.26 -16.03 23.42
CA ILE A 35 22.02 -16.78 23.46
C ILE A 35 21.71 -17.13 24.92
N GLU A 36 20.83 -16.36 25.56
CA GLU A 36 20.50 -16.60 26.97
C GLU A 36 19.73 -17.91 27.17
N LYS A 37 18.72 -18.13 26.31
CA LYS A 37 17.79 -19.26 26.42
C LYS A 37 17.32 -19.71 25.05
N VAL A 38 17.20 -21.03 24.87
CA VAL A 38 16.52 -21.62 23.71
C VAL A 38 15.32 -22.39 24.22
N GLU A 39 14.12 -21.97 23.82
CA GLU A 39 12.86 -22.61 24.19
C GLU A 39 12.19 -23.21 22.97
N ARG A 40 11.59 -24.39 23.15
CA ARG A 40 10.74 -24.97 22.11
C ARG A 40 9.32 -24.44 22.28
N VAL A 41 8.83 -23.74 21.27
CA VAL A 41 7.42 -23.37 21.18
C VAL A 41 6.63 -24.64 20.85
N ASN A 42 5.90 -25.17 21.83
CA ASN A 42 4.95 -26.24 21.60
C ASN A 42 3.60 -25.60 21.29
N PRO A 43 3.04 -25.78 20.08
CA PRO A 43 1.71 -25.29 19.78
C PRO A 43 0.71 -25.95 20.73
N LYS A 44 -0.24 -25.15 21.23
CA LYS A 44 -1.32 -25.66 22.07
C LYS A 44 -2.20 -26.61 21.26
N PRO A 45 -2.84 -27.60 21.90
CA PRO A 45 -3.88 -28.38 21.24
C PRO A 45 -4.98 -27.45 20.72
N ILE A 46 -5.54 -27.79 19.56
CA ILE A 46 -6.67 -27.08 18.98
C ILE A 46 -7.92 -27.63 19.65
N ASP A 47 -8.31 -27.03 20.77
CA ASP A 47 -9.45 -27.42 21.60
C ASP A 47 -10.32 -26.20 21.98
N ASP A 48 -11.40 -26.46 22.72
CA ASP A 48 -12.32 -25.41 23.18
C ASP A 48 -11.62 -24.40 24.12
N ALA A 49 -10.58 -24.82 24.84
CA ALA A 49 -9.81 -23.93 25.71
C ALA A 49 -8.96 -22.93 24.91
N LEU A 50 -8.45 -23.32 23.73
CA LEU A 50 -7.83 -22.39 22.78
C LEU A 50 -8.86 -21.40 22.23
N ALA A 51 -10.06 -21.88 21.88
CA ALA A 51 -11.14 -21.02 21.37
C ALA A 51 -11.56 -19.97 22.43
N GLU A 52 -11.69 -20.36 23.69
CA GLU A 52 -11.99 -19.42 24.78
C GLU A 52 -10.87 -18.39 25.00
N LEU A 53 -9.61 -18.82 24.92
CA LEU A 53 -8.47 -17.93 25.13
C LEU A 53 -8.33 -16.91 24.00
N ASP A 54 -8.32 -17.37 22.75
CA ASP A 54 -8.05 -16.54 21.57
C ASP A 54 -9.25 -15.67 21.18
N SER A 55 -10.47 -16.09 21.54
CA SER A 55 -11.68 -15.27 21.35
C SER A 55 -11.94 -14.28 22.48
N GLU A 56 -11.06 -14.17 23.48
CA GLU A 56 -11.28 -13.36 24.69
C GLU A 56 -12.60 -13.72 25.41
N LYS A 57 -12.91 -15.03 25.48
CA LYS A 57 -14.15 -15.61 26.05
C LYS A 57 -15.44 -15.27 25.29
N LYS A 58 -15.35 -14.88 24.01
CA LYS A 58 -16.54 -14.70 23.16
C LYS A 58 -17.16 -16.02 22.71
N PHE A 59 -16.33 -17.05 22.53
CA PHE A 59 -16.78 -18.39 22.12
C PHE A 59 -16.33 -19.43 23.14
N SER A 60 -17.23 -20.36 23.48
CA SER A 60 -16.98 -21.46 24.41
C SER A 60 -16.73 -22.81 23.73
N ASN A 61 -16.76 -22.84 22.39
CA ASN A 61 -16.47 -24.04 21.62
C ASN A 61 -15.69 -23.70 20.35
N LEU A 62 -14.92 -24.67 19.88
CA LEU A 62 -14.06 -24.55 18.71
C LEU A 62 -14.86 -24.40 17.41
N ALA A 63 -16.05 -24.99 17.31
CA ALA A 63 -16.85 -24.96 16.08
C ALA A 63 -17.35 -23.54 15.78
N ASP A 64 -17.90 -22.85 16.76
CA ASP A 64 -18.39 -21.47 16.64
C ASP A 64 -17.23 -20.50 16.39
N PHE A 65 -16.09 -20.70 17.09
CA PHE A 65 -14.91 -19.89 16.85
C PHE A 65 -14.36 -20.06 15.43
N ARG A 66 -14.34 -21.30 14.92
CA ARG A 66 -13.93 -21.60 13.54
C ARG A 66 -14.87 -20.94 12.54
N GLN A 67 -16.18 -21.04 12.75
CA GLN A 67 -17.16 -20.44 11.85
C GLN A 67 -17.03 -18.91 11.82
N ASP A 68 -16.82 -18.27 12.96
CA ASP A 68 -16.56 -16.83 13.05
C ASP A 68 -15.25 -16.43 12.34
N LEU A 69 -14.19 -17.23 12.48
CA LEU A 69 -12.95 -17.04 11.73
C LEU A 69 -13.16 -17.18 10.22
N GLU A 70 -13.95 -18.14 9.78
CA GLU A 70 -14.30 -18.33 8.37
C GLU A 70 -15.04 -17.11 7.82
N PHE A 71 -16.03 -16.56 8.56
CA PHE A 71 -16.71 -15.33 8.15
C PHE A 71 -15.77 -14.12 8.10
N ARG A 72 -14.91 -13.94 9.10
CA ARG A 72 -13.92 -12.85 9.10
C ARG A 72 -12.94 -12.95 7.94
N LEU A 73 -12.52 -14.17 7.60
CA LEU A 73 -11.61 -14.41 6.49
C LEU A 73 -12.31 -14.16 5.15
N GLN A 74 -13.57 -14.59 5.01
CA GLN A 74 -14.38 -14.32 3.83
C GLN A 74 -14.58 -12.82 3.62
N ASP A 75 -15.04 -12.10 4.65
CA ASP A 75 -15.21 -10.63 4.60
C ASP A 75 -13.91 -9.92 4.18
N TYR A 76 -12.77 -10.35 4.74
CA TYR A 76 -11.47 -9.80 4.41
C TYR A 76 -11.11 -10.02 2.92
N TRP A 77 -11.30 -11.24 2.41
CA TRP A 77 -11.00 -11.55 1.02
C TRP A 77 -11.96 -10.91 0.04
N ASP A 78 -13.24 -10.76 0.41
CA ASP A 78 -14.23 -10.05 -0.40
C ASP A 78 -13.86 -8.57 -0.53
N ASP A 79 -13.53 -7.89 0.56
CA ASP A 79 -13.05 -6.50 0.54
C ASP A 79 -11.73 -6.38 -0.26
N LYS A 80 -10.82 -7.36 -0.16
CA LYS A 80 -9.55 -7.37 -0.91
C LYS A 80 -9.77 -7.57 -2.41
N ALA A 81 -10.57 -8.55 -2.79
CA ALA A 81 -10.90 -8.82 -4.19
C ALA A 81 -11.62 -7.62 -4.81
N ARG A 82 -12.55 -7.02 -4.06
CA ARG A 82 -13.24 -5.80 -4.47
C ARG A 82 -12.26 -4.65 -4.73
N THR A 83 -11.38 -4.37 -3.79
CA THR A 83 -10.35 -3.32 -3.92
C THR A 83 -9.47 -3.56 -5.14
N GLU A 84 -9.06 -4.81 -5.37
CA GLU A 84 -8.21 -5.20 -6.49
C GLU A 84 -8.92 -4.97 -7.83
N ILE A 85 -10.19 -5.38 -7.94
CA ILE A 85 -11.01 -5.13 -9.12
C ILE A 85 -11.18 -3.63 -9.39
N GLU A 86 -11.44 -2.83 -8.36
CA GLU A 86 -11.58 -1.37 -8.49
C GLU A 86 -10.28 -0.72 -9.00
N ASN A 87 -9.13 -1.15 -8.47
CA ASN A 87 -7.81 -0.71 -8.95
C ASN A 87 -7.59 -1.09 -10.42
N GLN A 88 -7.90 -2.32 -10.81
CA GLN A 88 -7.77 -2.77 -12.21
C GLN A 88 -8.69 -1.99 -13.15
N ILE A 89 -9.91 -1.67 -12.73
CA ILE A 89 -10.84 -0.81 -13.48
C ILE A 89 -10.21 0.57 -13.68
N MET A 90 -9.74 1.19 -12.59
CA MET A 90 -9.11 2.51 -12.65
C MET A 90 -7.89 2.50 -13.58
N ASP A 91 -7.01 1.52 -13.44
CA ASP A 91 -5.80 1.38 -14.24
C ASP A 91 -6.11 1.15 -15.72
N LYS A 92 -7.08 0.29 -16.04
CA LYS A 92 -7.47 0.03 -17.42
C LYS A 92 -8.09 1.28 -18.04
N ILE A 93 -9.03 1.92 -17.36
CA ILE A 93 -9.72 3.12 -17.86
C ILE A 93 -8.73 4.27 -18.06
N THR A 94 -7.85 4.52 -17.09
CA THR A 94 -6.86 5.59 -17.20
C THR A 94 -5.85 5.32 -18.30
N ARG A 95 -5.39 4.07 -18.47
CA ARG A 95 -4.50 3.65 -19.57
C ARG A 95 -5.14 3.83 -20.94
N ASP A 96 -6.39 3.39 -21.10
CA ASP A 96 -7.10 3.49 -22.38
C ASP A 96 -7.43 4.95 -22.74
N ASN A 97 -7.40 5.85 -21.75
CA ASN A 97 -7.70 7.28 -21.90
C ASN A 97 -6.48 8.18 -21.60
N MET A 98 -5.25 7.71 -21.85
CA MET A 98 -4.02 8.49 -21.63
C MET A 98 -3.96 9.80 -22.43
N SER A 99 -4.69 9.90 -23.54
CA SER A 99 -4.75 11.11 -24.38
C SER A 99 -5.52 12.27 -23.75
N LEU A 100 -6.29 12.04 -22.67
CA LEU A 100 -6.98 13.12 -21.96
C LEU A 100 -5.97 13.99 -21.20
N GLU A 101 -5.96 15.30 -21.39
CA GLU A 101 -5.06 16.14 -20.59
C GLU A 101 -5.68 16.45 -19.23
N VAL A 102 -4.93 16.19 -18.16
CA VAL A 102 -5.37 16.48 -16.80
C VAL A 102 -4.99 17.92 -16.44
N PRO A 103 -5.96 18.77 -16.02
CA PRO A 103 -5.66 20.11 -15.57
C PRO A 103 -4.68 20.11 -14.38
N PRO A 104 -3.66 21.00 -14.35
CA PRO A 104 -2.68 21.03 -13.27
C PRO A 104 -3.29 21.18 -11.88
N SER A 105 -4.38 21.94 -11.75
CA SER A 105 -5.11 22.11 -10.49
C SER A 105 -5.72 20.81 -9.95
N LEU A 106 -6.24 19.96 -10.84
CA LEU A 106 -6.84 18.69 -10.47
C LEU A 106 -5.76 17.66 -10.09
N ARG A 107 -4.65 17.65 -10.84
CA ARG A 107 -3.47 16.85 -10.49
C ARG A 107 -2.91 17.24 -9.12
N GLU A 108 -2.80 18.53 -8.84
CA GLU A 108 -2.31 19.03 -7.55
C GLU A 108 -3.24 18.65 -6.39
N THR A 109 -4.56 18.73 -6.61
CA THR A 109 -5.56 18.31 -5.62
C THR A 109 -5.42 16.81 -5.32
N ALA A 110 -5.32 15.97 -6.36
CA ALA A 110 -5.12 14.53 -6.20
C ALA A 110 -3.79 14.22 -5.49
N LEU A 111 -2.72 14.93 -5.82
CA LEU A 111 -1.41 14.75 -5.19
C LEU A 111 -1.46 15.09 -3.70
N GLN A 112 -2.10 16.19 -3.34
CA GLN A 112 -2.26 16.57 -1.93
C GLN A 112 -3.09 15.52 -1.18
N SER A 113 -4.17 15.01 -1.76
CA SER A 113 -4.97 13.95 -1.15
C SER A 113 -4.17 12.66 -0.94
N LEU A 114 -3.32 12.27 -1.90
CA LEU A 114 -2.44 11.10 -1.74
C LEU A 114 -1.43 11.28 -0.59
N ILE A 115 -0.81 12.47 -0.51
CA ILE A 115 0.14 12.79 0.56
C ILE A 115 -0.55 12.81 1.92
N ASP A 116 -1.70 13.46 2.03
CA ASP A 116 -2.48 13.52 3.27
C ASP A 116 -2.88 12.12 3.75
N ASN A 117 -3.36 11.25 2.84
CA ASN A 117 -3.69 9.86 3.13
C ASN A 117 -2.46 9.07 3.59
N MET A 118 -1.32 9.25 2.93
CA MET A 118 -0.08 8.60 3.31
C MET A 118 0.37 9.04 4.71
N LYS A 119 0.36 10.36 4.99
CA LYS A 119 0.70 10.90 6.31
C LYS A 119 -0.20 10.32 7.39
N MET A 120 -1.50 10.23 7.14
CA MET A 120 -2.46 9.61 8.06
C MET A 120 -2.13 8.14 8.34
N GLN A 121 -1.79 7.35 7.31
CA GLN A 121 -1.42 5.94 7.48
C GLN A 121 -0.16 5.75 8.34
N TYR A 122 0.84 6.63 8.17
CA TYR A 122 2.07 6.61 8.96
C TYR A 122 2.01 7.44 10.25
N GLN A 123 0.84 7.97 10.61
CA GLN A 123 0.63 8.82 11.79
C GLN A 123 1.55 10.06 11.81
N ILE A 124 1.94 10.54 10.63
CA ILE A 124 2.70 11.78 10.44
C ILE A 124 1.72 12.95 10.54
N LYS A 125 2.11 14.00 11.27
CA LYS A 125 1.31 15.21 11.38
C LYS A 125 1.17 15.90 10.03
N LYS A 126 0.02 16.49 9.75
CA LYS A 126 -0.27 17.12 8.46
C LYS A 126 0.69 18.28 8.17
N GLU A 127 1.09 19.00 9.21
CA GLU A 127 1.97 20.18 9.14
C GLU A 127 3.45 19.82 8.93
N ASP A 128 3.82 18.55 9.09
CA ASP A 128 5.17 18.08 8.85
C ASP A 128 5.43 18.01 7.34
N THR A 129 6.30 18.88 6.83
CA THR A 129 6.62 19.00 5.40
C THR A 129 7.95 18.34 5.02
N GLN A 130 8.64 17.68 5.96
CA GLN A 130 9.99 17.15 5.76
C GLN A 130 10.10 16.23 4.54
N PHE A 131 9.06 15.45 4.27
CA PHE A 131 9.03 14.47 3.18
C PHE A 131 8.27 14.94 1.95
N ASP A 132 7.63 16.11 1.98
CA ASP A 132 6.65 16.51 0.97
C ASP A 132 7.25 16.57 -0.44
N ALA A 133 8.45 17.13 -0.59
CA ALA A 133 9.11 17.20 -1.90
C ALA A 133 9.37 15.80 -2.49
N MET A 134 9.85 14.86 -1.66
CA MET A 134 10.09 13.47 -2.08
C MET A 134 8.78 12.77 -2.46
N LEU A 135 7.75 12.90 -1.61
CA LEU A 135 6.45 12.27 -1.84
C LEU A 135 5.76 12.83 -3.08
N ARG A 136 5.89 14.14 -3.32
CA ARG A 136 5.35 14.81 -4.52
C ARG A 136 5.94 14.21 -5.79
N THR A 137 7.26 14.09 -5.87
CA THR A 137 7.94 13.46 -7.01
C THR A 137 7.55 11.99 -7.17
N GLN A 138 7.48 11.24 -6.06
CA GLN A 138 7.14 9.82 -6.09
C GLN A 138 5.71 9.55 -6.56
N TYR A 139 4.75 10.40 -6.15
CA TYR A 139 3.33 10.20 -6.43
C TYR A 139 2.80 11.03 -7.61
N GLU A 140 3.63 11.79 -8.32
CA GLU A 140 3.19 12.67 -9.41
C GLU A 140 2.38 11.91 -10.48
N LYS A 141 2.94 10.82 -11.01
CA LYS A 141 2.27 10.00 -12.02
C LYS A 141 1.01 9.33 -11.49
N LEU A 142 1.03 8.89 -10.23
CA LEU A 142 -0.13 8.29 -9.59
C LEU A 142 -1.25 9.33 -9.43
N ALA A 143 -0.93 10.54 -8.99
CA ALA A 143 -1.85 11.65 -8.85
C ALA A 143 -2.48 12.04 -10.19
N GLU A 144 -1.70 12.04 -11.28
CA GLU A 144 -2.23 12.27 -12.62
C GLU A 144 -3.28 11.21 -13.00
N ASN A 145 -3.01 9.93 -12.73
CA ASN A 145 -3.97 8.85 -12.99
C ASN A 145 -5.23 9.00 -12.14
N TYR A 146 -5.11 9.33 -10.85
CA TYR A 146 -6.27 9.58 -9.98
C TYR A 146 -7.10 10.77 -10.46
N ALA A 147 -6.47 11.87 -10.86
CA ALA A 147 -7.16 13.03 -11.37
C ALA A 147 -7.86 12.73 -12.72
N ARG A 148 -7.22 11.96 -13.59
CA ARG A 148 -7.81 11.46 -14.84
C ARG A 148 -9.03 10.58 -14.58
N TRP A 149 -8.91 9.63 -13.64
CA TRP A 149 -10.01 8.79 -13.21
C TRP A 149 -11.17 9.63 -12.66
N ASP A 150 -10.89 10.63 -11.82
CA ASP A 150 -11.94 11.49 -11.27
C ASP A 150 -12.71 12.24 -12.38
N MET A 151 -12.01 12.76 -13.39
CA MET A 151 -12.66 13.37 -14.56
C MET A 151 -13.58 12.40 -15.31
N ILE A 152 -13.11 11.18 -15.54
CA ILE A 152 -13.87 10.14 -16.27
C ILE A 152 -15.08 9.71 -15.44
N LYS A 153 -14.89 9.42 -14.15
CA LYS A 153 -15.97 9.11 -13.20
C LYS A 153 -17.03 10.20 -13.21
N ASN A 154 -16.64 11.47 -13.10
CA ASN A 154 -17.58 12.60 -13.11
C ASN A 154 -18.28 12.77 -14.48
N LYS A 155 -17.68 12.33 -15.57
CA LYS A 155 -18.33 12.27 -16.88
C LYS A 155 -19.35 11.13 -16.93
N ILE A 156 -19.01 9.94 -16.45
CA ILE A 156 -19.92 8.78 -16.37
C ILE A 156 -21.15 9.12 -15.54
N VAL A 157 -20.95 9.67 -14.34
CA VAL A 157 -22.04 10.10 -13.44
C VAL A 157 -23.03 11.03 -14.15
N ARG A 158 -22.53 11.99 -14.94
CA ARG A 158 -23.38 12.96 -15.66
C ARG A 158 -24.11 12.37 -16.85
N GLU A 159 -23.44 11.58 -17.68
CA GLU A 159 -24.03 11.01 -18.90
C GLU A 159 -25.06 9.93 -18.56
N GLU A 160 -24.74 9.07 -17.60
CA GLU A 160 -25.60 7.95 -17.16
C GLU A 160 -26.60 8.38 -16.07
N LYS A 161 -26.52 9.64 -15.61
CA LYS A 161 -27.38 10.23 -14.58
C LYS A 161 -27.43 9.37 -13.31
N ILE A 162 -26.25 8.98 -12.85
CA ILE A 162 -26.09 8.19 -11.64
C ILE A 162 -26.35 9.12 -10.44
N GLU A 163 -27.36 8.80 -9.66
CA GLU A 163 -27.74 9.53 -8.44
C GLU A 163 -27.58 8.62 -7.23
N ILE A 164 -27.29 9.19 -6.05
CA ILE A 164 -27.27 8.42 -4.81
C ILE A 164 -28.72 8.18 -4.39
N GLU A 165 -29.08 6.91 -4.22
CA GLU A 165 -30.40 6.49 -3.77
C GLU A 165 -30.36 6.05 -2.30
N ASP A 166 -31.54 5.96 -1.67
CA ASP A 166 -31.64 5.57 -0.26
C ASP A 166 -31.00 4.21 0.02
N TYR A 167 -31.03 3.27 -0.93
CA TYR A 167 -30.41 1.97 -0.75
C TYR A 167 -28.87 2.05 -0.71
N ASP A 168 -28.26 3.00 -1.44
CA ASP A 168 -26.80 3.22 -1.42
C ASP A 168 -26.37 3.79 -0.06
N ILE A 169 -27.19 4.68 0.50
CA ILE A 169 -27.03 5.24 1.84
C ILE A 169 -27.15 4.13 2.89
N ASN A 170 -28.18 3.28 2.78
CA ASN A 170 -28.41 2.18 3.72
C ASN A 170 -27.25 1.17 3.71
N ASP A 171 -26.73 0.82 2.53
CA ASP A 171 -25.57 -0.07 2.37
C ASP A 171 -24.34 0.48 3.11
N TRP A 172 -24.05 1.77 2.94
CA TRP A 172 -22.95 2.43 3.64
C TRP A 172 -23.16 2.45 5.15
N ILE A 173 -24.36 2.78 5.62
CA ILE A 173 -24.71 2.80 7.06
C ILE A 173 -24.53 1.42 7.67
N MET A 174 -25.03 0.36 7.02
CA MET A 174 -24.88 -1.01 7.48
C MET A 174 -23.41 -1.41 7.62
N LYS A 175 -22.55 -1.02 6.66
CA LYS A 175 -21.11 -1.28 6.73
C LYS A 175 -20.46 -0.56 7.92
N VAL A 176 -20.83 0.70 8.17
CA VAL A 176 -20.30 1.46 9.32
C VAL A 176 -20.78 0.88 10.65
N GLN A 177 -22.04 0.51 10.78
CA GLN A 177 -22.59 -0.08 12.00
C GLN A 177 -22.01 -1.46 12.30
N LYS A 178 -21.66 -2.25 11.28
CA LYS A 178 -20.94 -3.52 11.45
C LYS A 178 -19.57 -3.30 12.12
N ALA A 179 -18.86 -2.24 11.74
CA ALA A 179 -17.57 -1.89 12.33
C ALA A 179 -17.71 -1.16 13.68
N PHE A 180 -18.74 -0.33 13.82
CA PHE A 180 -18.98 0.51 14.98
C PHE A 180 -20.46 0.48 15.41
N PRO A 181 -20.89 -0.55 16.17
CA PRO A 181 -22.30 -0.75 16.52
C PRO A 181 -22.93 0.34 17.39
N ALA A 182 -22.12 1.24 17.97
CA ALA A 182 -22.59 2.33 18.80
C ALA A 182 -23.14 3.54 18.02
N TYR A 183 -22.94 3.60 16.70
CA TYR A 183 -23.41 4.71 15.86
C TYR A 183 -24.88 4.51 15.46
N ASP A 184 -25.70 5.50 15.80
CA ASP A 184 -27.12 5.54 15.43
C ASP A 184 -27.31 5.88 13.93
N GLU A 185 -28.35 5.30 13.32
CA GLU A 185 -28.67 5.53 11.90
C GLU A 185 -28.92 7.01 11.59
N THR A 186 -29.67 7.72 12.45
CA THR A 186 -30.01 9.13 12.25
C THR A 186 -28.75 10.00 12.28
N MET A 187 -27.83 9.69 13.18
CA MET A 187 -26.53 10.36 13.26
C MET A 187 -25.71 10.13 11.99
N LEU A 188 -25.66 8.89 11.50
CA LEU A 188 -24.92 8.54 10.29
C LEU A 188 -25.50 9.21 9.04
N ARG A 189 -26.83 9.27 8.91
CA ARG A 189 -27.49 10.04 7.84
C ARG A 189 -27.13 11.52 7.89
N GLY A 190 -27.17 12.13 9.08
CA GLY A 190 -26.76 13.51 9.28
C GLY A 190 -25.29 13.77 8.90
N LEU A 191 -24.40 12.80 9.17
CA LEU A 191 -23.00 12.88 8.77
C LEU A 191 -22.84 12.81 7.25
N ILE A 192 -23.56 11.90 6.58
CA ILE A 192 -23.56 11.79 5.11
C ILE A 192 -24.03 13.10 4.48
N GLU A 193 -25.08 13.73 5.01
CA GLU A 193 -25.60 15.00 4.49
C GLU A 193 -24.59 16.14 4.58
N GLN A 194 -23.78 16.17 5.64
CA GLN A 194 -22.81 17.23 5.94
C GLN A 194 -21.44 17.01 5.29
N ASP A 195 -21.03 15.77 5.08
CA ASP A 195 -19.70 15.42 4.56
C ASP A 195 -19.75 14.98 3.10
N GLU A 196 -19.37 15.90 2.21
CA GLU A 196 -19.26 15.63 0.77
C GLU A 196 -18.26 14.50 0.45
N ASN A 197 -17.25 14.25 1.29
CA ASN A 197 -16.34 13.13 1.04
C ASN A 197 -17.05 11.78 1.18
N ILE A 198 -17.98 11.66 2.14
CA ILE A 198 -18.77 10.45 2.31
C ILE A 198 -19.71 10.25 1.12
N LYS A 199 -20.38 11.31 0.66
CA LYS A 199 -21.19 11.25 -0.56
C LYS A 199 -20.35 10.83 -1.77
N ASN A 200 -19.15 11.40 -1.91
CA ASN A 200 -18.22 11.04 -2.98
C ASN A 200 -17.77 9.58 -2.90
N GLN A 201 -17.59 9.02 -1.71
CA GLN A 201 -17.27 7.59 -1.52
C GLN A 201 -18.45 6.70 -1.94
N ILE A 202 -19.67 7.02 -1.52
CA ILE A 202 -20.88 6.28 -1.89
C ILE A 202 -21.08 6.33 -3.42
N MET A 203 -20.94 7.52 -4.01
CA MET A 203 -21.01 7.71 -5.46
C MET A 203 -19.93 6.91 -6.19
N ALA A 204 -18.68 6.93 -5.70
CA ALA A 204 -17.58 6.19 -6.30
C ALA A 204 -17.86 4.67 -6.31
N LYS A 205 -18.36 4.12 -5.19
CA LYS A 205 -18.80 2.72 -5.13
C LYS A 205 -19.87 2.42 -6.17
N LYS A 206 -20.91 3.25 -6.28
CA LYS A 206 -21.99 3.08 -7.26
C LYS A 206 -21.48 3.13 -8.71
N VAL A 207 -20.53 4.01 -9.02
CA VAL A 207 -19.90 4.06 -10.34
C VAL A 207 -19.10 2.79 -10.64
N PHE A 208 -18.35 2.26 -9.66
CA PHE A 208 -17.66 0.98 -9.85
C PHE A 208 -18.65 -0.17 -10.06
N ASP A 209 -19.73 -0.23 -9.29
CA ASP A 209 -20.80 -1.23 -9.46
C ASP A 209 -21.44 -1.12 -10.86
N PHE A 210 -21.69 0.10 -11.33
CA PHE A 210 -22.18 0.35 -12.69
C PHE A 210 -21.21 -0.17 -13.76
N ILE A 211 -19.92 0.18 -13.67
CA ILE A 211 -18.90 -0.26 -14.65
C ILE A 211 -18.77 -1.79 -14.63
N LEU A 212 -18.81 -2.41 -13.45
CA LEU A 212 -18.76 -3.85 -13.30
C LEU A 212 -19.92 -4.57 -14.00
N GLY A 213 -21.10 -3.94 -14.06
CA GLY A 213 -22.23 -4.44 -14.83
C GLY A 213 -21.97 -4.63 -16.33
N PHE A 214 -20.96 -3.94 -16.88
CA PHE A 214 -20.54 -4.06 -18.29
C PHE A 214 -19.18 -4.72 -18.46
N ALA A 215 -18.43 -4.92 -17.37
CA ALA A 215 -17.08 -5.45 -17.44
C ALA A 215 -17.07 -6.96 -17.70
N THR A 216 -16.07 -7.42 -18.44
CA THR A 216 -15.74 -8.85 -18.50
C THR A 216 -14.77 -9.18 -17.38
N THR A 217 -15.19 -10.02 -16.44
CA THR A 217 -14.38 -10.48 -15.31
C THR A 217 -13.89 -11.90 -15.53
N ASN A 218 -12.72 -12.22 -14.98
CA ASN A 218 -12.19 -13.58 -14.94
C ASN A 218 -11.91 -13.94 -13.48
N GLU A 219 -12.31 -15.14 -13.06
CA GLU A 219 -11.97 -15.66 -11.75
C GLU A 219 -10.56 -16.26 -11.77
N ILE A 220 -9.77 -15.92 -10.77
CA ILE A 220 -8.42 -16.45 -10.58
C ILE A 220 -8.33 -17.19 -9.26
N SER A 221 -7.49 -18.23 -9.20
CA SER A 221 -7.25 -18.95 -7.95
C SER A 221 -6.41 -18.11 -6.99
N PHE A 222 -6.52 -18.42 -5.70
CA PHE A 222 -5.70 -17.79 -4.66
C PHE A 222 -4.20 -17.92 -4.92
N ASP A 223 -3.75 -19.10 -5.36
CA ASP A 223 -2.35 -19.38 -5.65
C ASP A 223 -1.85 -18.55 -6.83
N ASP A 224 -2.67 -18.38 -7.87
CA ASP A 224 -2.31 -17.58 -9.03
C ASP A 224 -2.27 -16.09 -8.69
N PHE A 225 -3.23 -15.60 -7.91
CA PHE A 225 -3.19 -14.24 -7.36
C PHE A 225 -1.90 -13.99 -6.56
N TYR A 226 -1.52 -14.91 -5.68
CA TYR A 226 -0.33 -14.77 -4.86
C TYR A 226 0.97 -14.79 -5.69
N LYS A 227 1.04 -15.63 -6.73
CA LYS A 227 2.17 -15.63 -7.67
C LYS A 227 2.25 -14.33 -8.44
N GLN A 228 1.13 -13.83 -8.95
CA GLN A 228 1.06 -12.57 -9.69
C GLN A 228 1.57 -11.40 -8.83
N ARG A 229 1.09 -11.28 -7.59
CA ARG A 229 1.51 -10.22 -6.66
C ARG A 229 2.99 -10.30 -6.30
N GLN A 230 3.55 -11.50 -6.17
CA GLN A 230 4.99 -11.66 -5.96
C GLN A 230 5.81 -11.23 -7.17
N MET A 231 5.35 -11.57 -8.39
CA MET A 231 5.99 -11.12 -9.63
C MET A 231 5.95 -9.59 -9.73
N GLU A 232 4.79 -8.97 -9.55
CA GLU A 232 4.62 -7.51 -9.55
C GLU A 232 5.50 -6.82 -8.49
N ALA A 233 5.56 -7.36 -7.27
CA ALA A 233 6.42 -6.82 -6.22
C ALA A 233 7.93 -6.98 -6.52
N SER A 234 8.31 -8.05 -7.23
CA SER A 234 9.70 -8.25 -7.67
C SER A 234 10.08 -7.31 -8.82
N GLU A 235 9.14 -7.01 -9.72
CA GLU A 235 9.33 -6.05 -10.82
C GLU A 235 9.34 -4.60 -10.33
N ALA A 236 8.44 -4.23 -9.42
CA ALA A 236 8.38 -2.90 -8.83
C ALA A 236 9.62 -2.57 -7.97
N ASN A 237 10.27 -3.59 -7.42
CA ASN A 237 11.54 -3.47 -6.69
C ASN A 237 12.77 -3.73 -7.59
N LYS A 238 12.60 -3.91 -8.91
CA LYS A 238 13.73 -4.02 -9.84
C LYS A 238 14.44 -2.65 -9.88
N PRO A 239 15.75 -2.59 -9.59
CA PRO A 239 16.48 -1.32 -9.64
C PRO A 239 16.36 -0.69 -11.04
N LEU A 240 16.11 0.62 -11.09
CA LEU A 240 15.91 1.42 -12.32
C LEU A 240 17.18 1.53 -13.19
N ILE A 241 18.29 0.97 -12.74
CA ILE A 241 19.52 0.79 -13.50
C ILE A 241 19.80 -0.71 -13.45
N GLU A 242 19.75 -1.38 -14.60
CA GLU A 242 20.46 -2.65 -14.74
C GLU A 242 21.94 -2.33 -14.52
N THR A 243 22.45 -2.64 -13.32
CA THR A 243 23.88 -2.75 -13.14
C THR A 243 24.33 -3.76 -14.18
N ALA A 244 24.98 -3.26 -15.24
CA ALA A 244 25.68 -4.12 -16.18
C ALA A 244 26.43 -5.14 -15.35
N GLU A 245 26.19 -6.43 -15.61
CA GLU A 245 26.86 -7.52 -14.92
C GLU A 245 28.34 -7.16 -14.83
N TYR A 246 28.85 -7.06 -13.60
CA TYR A 246 30.26 -6.87 -13.36
C TYR A 246 30.97 -8.08 -13.98
N ASP A 247 31.54 -7.90 -15.17
CA ASP A 247 32.46 -8.84 -15.78
C ASP A 247 33.82 -8.64 -15.08
N PRO A 248 34.26 -9.58 -14.22
CA PRO A 248 35.54 -9.48 -13.53
C PRO A 248 36.76 -9.46 -14.47
N ASN A 249 36.55 -9.71 -15.78
CA ASN A 249 37.58 -9.64 -16.80
C ASN A 249 37.48 -8.41 -17.71
N ALA A 250 36.55 -7.48 -17.47
CA ALA A 250 36.54 -6.23 -18.21
C ALA A 250 37.85 -5.46 -17.96
N PRO A 251 38.56 -5.02 -19.02
CA PRO A 251 39.84 -4.34 -18.87
C PRO A 251 39.67 -3.07 -18.04
N LYS A 252 40.49 -2.92 -17.00
CA LYS A 252 40.52 -1.72 -16.16
C LYS A 252 40.89 -0.52 -17.03
N VAL A 253 39.95 0.40 -17.23
CA VAL A 253 40.23 1.69 -17.86
C VAL A 253 40.95 2.55 -16.83
N GLU A 254 42.19 2.93 -17.13
CA GLU A 254 42.99 3.85 -16.33
C GLU A 254 42.32 5.23 -16.34
N THR A 255 42.02 5.75 -15.15
CA THR A 255 41.44 7.08 -14.94
C THR A 255 42.54 8.14 -14.99
N GLU A 256 42.81 8.68 -16.18
CA GLU A 256 43.58 9.91 -16.39
C GLU A 256 42.77 10.84 -17.30
N GLU A 257 41.61 11.38 -16.86
CA GLU A 257 40.92 12.49 -17.57
C GLU A 257 39.74 13.12 -16.79
N ILE A 258 39.84 13.29 -15.46
CA ILE A 258 38.79 14.02 -14.68
C ILE A 258 39.35 15.26 -13.96
N GLU A 259 40.62 15.64 -14.16
CA GLU A 259 41.15 16.89 -13.60
C GLU A 259 40.89 18.14 -14.46
N GLU A 260 40.34 18.02 -15.67
CA GLU A 260 40.19 19.18 -16.57
C GLU A 260 38.84 19.92 -16.50
N ILE A 261 37.83 19.41 -15.79
CA ILE A 261 36.50 20.05 -15.75
C ILE A 261 36.29 20.90 -14.48
N GLN A 262 37.13 20.74 -13.44
CA GLN A 262 37.04 21.57 -12.22
C GLN A 262 37.82 22.90 -12.29
N ALA A 263 38.52 23.18 -13.40
CA ALA A 263 39.31 24.41 -13.56
C ALA A 263 38.60 25.52 -14.38
N GLU A 264 37.44 25.27 -15.02
CA GLU A 264 36.73 26.29 -15.81
C GLU A 264 35.58 27.01 -15.10
N GLU A 265 35.06 26.51 -13.97
CA GLU A 265 33.99 27.20 -13.22
C GLU A 265 34.48 28.19 -12.14
N THR A 266 35.79 28.32 -11.91
CA THR A 266 36.36 29.28 -10.93
C THR A 266 36.93 30.57 -11.53
N GLN A 267 36.78 30.81 -12.85
CA GLN A 267 37.23 32.06 -13.49
C GLN A 267 36.10 32.95 -14.06
N THR A 268 34.83 32.66 -13.79
CA THR A 268 33.70 33.49 -14.29
C THR A 268 32.97 34.34 -13.24
N GLU A 269 33.44 34.42 -11.99
CA GLU A 269 32.82 35.28 -10.94
C GLU A 269 33.69 36.44 -10.40
N GLU A 270 34.90 36.69 -10.92
CA GLU A 270 35.70 37.89 -10.56
C GLU A 270 35.98 38.80 -11.77
N THR A 271 34.95 39.32 -12.44
CA THR A 271 35.06 40.58 -13.22
C THR A 271 33.70 41.24 -13.52
N GLN A 272 32.96 41.65 -12.49
CA GLN A 272 31.99 42.78 -12.60
C GLN A 272 31.90 43.54 -11.27
N GLU A 273 32.90 44.38 -10.99
CA GLU A 273 32.73 45.78 -10.52
C GLU A 273 34.00 46.58 -10.79
#